data_AF-A0A965IFG7-F1
#
_entry.id   AF-A0A965IFG7-F1
#
_cell.length_a   1.000
_cell.length_b   1.000
_cell.length_c   1.000
_cell.angle_alpha   90.00
_cell.angle_beta   90.00
_cell.angle_gamma   90.00
#
_symmetry.space_group_name_H-M   'P 1'
#
loop_
_entity.id
_entity.type
_entity.pdbx_description
1 polymer ?
#
loop_
_entity_poly.entity_id
_entity_poly.type
_entity_poly.pdbx_seq_one_letter_code
_entity_poly.pdbx_strand_id
1 'polypeptide(L)'
;MRVPSTETIVIKPELIRLVRRFDSKKWQAHYKLEGIKNWFRRSTDSSNVREAARIAERMWMKATFDHEEGRPVISKKFRPVAEVVLHRLQAEIAAETAKPSARDYVS
;
A
#
# COMPACT_ATOMS: atom_id res chain seq x y z
N MET A 1 28.96 -21.75 -12.13
CA MET A 1 28.24 -20.68 -11.39
C MET A 1 26.88 -20.50 -12.05
N ARG A 2 25.78 -20.91 -11.43
CA ARG A 2 24.43 -20.65 -11.97
C ARG A 2 24.02 -19.25 -11.52
N VAL A 3 23.83 -18.32 -12.46
CA VAL A 3 23.14 -17.05 -12.20
C VAL A 3 21.64 -17.37 -12.25
N PRO A 4 20.92 -17.47 -11.12
CA PRO A 4 19.51 -17.79 -11.15
C PRO A 4 18.74 -16.53 -11.52
N SER A 5 17.86 -16.63 -12.51
CA SER A 5 16.99 -15.55 -12.97
C SER A 5 15.95 -15.17 -11.90
N THR A 6 15.50 -13.92 -11.92
CA THR A 6 14.38 -13.45 -11.08
C THR A 6 13.09 -14.10 -11.57
N GLU A 7 12.49 -15.00 -10.78
CA GLU A 7 11.20 -15.60 -11.12
C GLU A 7 10.07 -14.58 -10.93
N THR A 8 9.31 -14.33 -12.00
CA THR A 8 8.14 -13.43 -11.96
C THR A 8 6.92 -14.17 -12.48
N ILE A 9 5.83 -14.14 -11.72
CA ILE A 9 4.54 -14.72 -12.10
C ILE A 9 3.52 -13.59 -12.13
N VAL A 10 2.84 -13.41 -13.27
CA VAL A 10 1.75 -12.44 -13.40
C VAL A 10 0.45 -13.12 -12.98
N ILE A 11 -0.24 -12.56 -11.99
CA ILE A 11 -1.55 -13.07 -11.55
C ILE A 11 -2.65 -12.32 -12.27
N LYS A 12 -2.61 -10.98 -12.20
CA LYS A 12 -3.51 -10.09 -12.94
C LYS A 12 -2.68 -9.17 -13.82
N PRO A 13 -2.94 -9.14 -15.14
CA PRO A 13 -2.20 -8.26 -16.04
C PRO A 13 -2.30 -6.82 -15.54
N GLU A 14 -1.16 -6.12 -15.55
CA GLU A 14 -0.97 -4.72 -15.10
C GLU A 14 -1.30 -4.37 -13.65
N LEU A 15 -1.94 -5.28 -12.90
CA LEU A 15 -2.39 -5.04 -11.52
C LEU A 15 -1.55 -5.77 -10.48
N ILE A 16 -1.30 -7.07 -10.65
CA ILE A 16 -0.64 -7.91 -9.63
C ILE A 16 0.40 -8.83 -10.27
N ARG A 17 1.64 -8.74 -9.78
CA ARG A 17 2.73 -9.65 -10.10
C ARG A 17 3.38 -10.17 -8.82
N LEU A 18 3.70 -11.45 -8.80
CA LEU A 18 4.56 -12.06 -7.78
C LEU A 18 5.99 -12.08 -8.30
N VAL A 19 6.93 -11.64 -7.47
CA VAL A 19 8.36 -11.66 -7.77
C VAL A 19 9.05 -12.43 -6.66
N ARG A 20 9.92 -13.37 -7.02
CA ARG A 20 10.77 -14.07 -6.08
C ARG A 20 12.22 -13.66 -6.26
N ARG A 21 12.89 -13.35 -5.16
CA ARG A 21 14.31 -12.97 -5.14
C ARG A 21 15.20 -14.20 -5.11
N PHE A 22 16.45 -14.03 -5.56
CA PHE A 22 17.45 -15.08 -5.57
C PHE A 22 17.82 -15.60 -4.17
N ASP A 23 17.74 -14.72 -3.16
CA ASP A 23 18.11 -14.99 -1.77
C ASP A 23 16.94 -15.54 -0.93
N SER A 24 15.71 -15.46 -1.43
CA SER A 24 14.52 -15.75 -0.64
C SER A 24 13.65 -16.85 -1.24
N LYS A 25 13.23 -17.78 -0.39
CA LYS A 25 12.20 -18.76 -0.73
C LYS A 25 10.79 -18.16 -0.71
N LYS A 26 10.63 -16.92 -0.24
CA LYS A 26 9.35 -16.25 -0.09
C LYS A 26 9.01 -15.42 -1.32
N TRP A 27 7.73 -15.42 -1.68
CA TRP A 27 7.21 -14.56 -2.75
C TRP A 27 7.01 -13.12 -2.27
N GLN A 28 7.23 -12.17 -3.16
CA GLN A 28 6.90 -10.76 -2.96
C GLN A 28 5.75 -10.38 -3.88
N ALA A 29 4.68 -9.85 -3.32
CA ALA A 29 3.59 -9.26 -4.06
C ALA A 29 3.95 -7.84 -4.46
N HIS A 30 3.99 -7.60 -5.76
CA HIS A 30 4.01 -6.28 -6.35
C HIS A 30 2.63 -6.01 -6.92
N TYR A 31 1.95 -4.98 -6.42
CA TYR A 31 0.65 -4.59 -6.93
C TYR A 31 0.58 -3.10 -7.22
N LYS A 32 -0.28 -2.74 -8.15
CA LYS A 32 -0.57 -1.37 -8.57
C LYS A 32 -2.03 -1.06 -8.22
N LEU A 33 -2.27 0.16 -7.73
CA LEU A 33 -3.62 0.67 -7.53
C LEU A 33 -4.01 1.53 -8.74
N GLU A 34 -5.30 1.54 -9.05
CA GLU A 34 -5.84 2.38 -10.11
C GLU A 34 -5.60 3.86 -9.75
N GLY A 35 -5.20 4.68 -10.72
CA GLY A 35 -4.80 6.07 -10.48
C GLY A 35 -3.38 6.29 -9.92
N ILE A 36 -2.72 5.26 -9.36
CA ILE A 36 -1.36 5.38 -8.81
C ILE A 36 -0.33 4.72 -9.75
N LYS A 37 0.63 5.52 -10.25
CA LYS A 37 1.72 5.01 -11.13
C LYS A 37 2.75 4.15 -10.38
N ASN A 38 2.76 4.21 -9.06
CA ASN A 38 3.74 3.53 -8.22
C ASN A 38 3.35 2.08 -7.91
N TRP A 39 4.33 1.19 -7.97
CA TRP A 39 4.18 -0.20 -7.55
C TRP A 39 4.40 -0.34 -6.05
N PHE A 40 3.42 -0.89 -5.34
CA PHE A 40 3.55 -1.28 -3.94
C PHE A 40 4.20 -2.65 -3.85
N ARG A 41 5.17 -2.79 -2.94
CA ARG A 41 5.93 -4.03 -2.74
C ARG A 41 5.69 -4.54 -1.32
N ARG A 42 5.22 -5.78 -1.18
CA ARG A 42 5.01 -6.45 0.11
C ARG A 42 5.46 -7.91 0.04
N SER A 43 6.08 -8.42 1.09
CA SER A 43 6.33 -9.87 1.22
C SER A 43 4.98 -10.58 1.45
N THR A 44 4.74 -11.69 0.76
CA THR A 44 3.60 -12.57 1.08
C THR A 44 3.97 -13.59 2.16
N ASP A 45 5.26 -13.69 2.53
CA ASP A 45 5.85 -14.62 3.49
C ASP A 45 5.59 -16.13 3.24
N SER A 46 4.89 -16.48 2.16
CA SER A 46 4.68 -17.86 1.71
C SER A 46 5.63 -18.23 0.56
N SER A 47 6.03 -19.50 0.53
CA SER A 47 6.80 -20.12 -0.56
C SER A 47 5.91 -20.74 -1.63
N ASN A 48 4.63 -21.01 -1.31
CA ASN A 48 3.69 -21.61 -2.24
C ASN A 48 3.06 -20.53 -3.12
N VAL A 49 3.10 -20.73 -4.45
CA VAL A 49 2.56 -19.79 -5.43
C VAL A 49 1.06 -19.56 -5.24
N ARG A 50 0.29 -20.62 -4.95
CA ARG A 50 -1.18 -20.51 -4.80
C ARG A 50 -1.55 -19.69 -3.57
N GLU A 51 -0.88 -19.93 -2.45
CA GLU A 51 -1.08 -19.15 -1.23
C GLU A 51 -0.61 -17.71 -1.40
N ALA A 52 0.56 -17.51 -2.03
CA ALA A 52 1.07 -16.19 -2.33
C ALA A 52 0.12 -15.39 -3.23
N ALA A 53 -0.53 -16.03 -4.20
CA ALA A 53 -1.51 -15.39 -5.06
C ALA A 53 -2.74 -14.92 -4.27
N ARG A 54 -3.31 -15.80 -3.44
CA ARG A 54 -4.45 -15.45 -2.57
C ARG A 54 -4.11 -14.30 -1.60
N ILE A 55 -2.90 -14.31 -1.03
CA ILE A 55 -2.43 -13.25 -0.14
C ILE A 55 -2.24 -11.95 -0.92
N ALA A 56 -1.66 -12.01 -2.11
CA ALA A 56 -1.46 -10.84 -2.98
C ALA A 56 -2.80 -10.19 -3.37
N GLU A 57 -3.80 -10.99 -3.73
CA GLU A 57 -5.16 -10.50 -4.00
C GLU A 57 -5.78 -9.83 -2.79
N ARG A 58 -5.67 -10.46 -1.60
CA ARG A 58 -6.19 -9.86 -0.36
C ARG A 58 -5.50 -8.54 -0.01
N MET A 59 -4.18 -8.45 -0.23
CA MET A 59 -3.43 -7.21 -0.03
C MET A 59 -3.85 -6.12 -1.01
N TRP A 60 -4.05 -6.48 -2.28
CA TRP A 60 -4.53 -5.56 -3.30
C TRP A 60 -5.94 -5.06 -2.97
N MET A 61 -6.88 -5.95 -2.64
CA MET A 61 -8.25 -5.56 -2.25
C MET A 61 -8.25 -4.58 -1.07
N LYS A 62 -7.50 -4.87 -0.02
CA LYS A 62 -7.39 -3.97 1.14
C LYS A 62 -6.86 -2.59 0.72
N ALA A 63 -5.82 -2.57 -0.12
CA ALA A 63 -5.23 -1.33 -0.59
C ALA A 63 -6.18 -0.54 -1.51
N THR A 64 -7.03 -1.22 -2.29
CA THR A 64 -8.09 -0.58 -3.09
C THR A 64 -9.14 0.07 -2.18
N PHE A 65 -9.64 -0.65 -1.18
CA PHE A 65 -10.59 -0.08 -0.22
C PHE A 65 -10.00 1.09 0.57
N ASP A 66 -8.76 0.96 1.04
CA ASP A 66 -8.07 2.07 1.71
C ASP A 66 -7.95 3.29 0.78
N HIS A 67 -7.72 3.08 -0.52
CA HIS A 67 -7.65 4.17 -1.49
C HIS A 67 -9.01 4.83 -1.76
N GLU A 68 -10.07 4.03 -1.91
CA GLU A 68 -11.45 4.51 -2.09
C GLU A 68 -11.94 5.32 -0.87
N GLU A 69 -11.61 4.87 0.35
CA GLU A 69 -11.92 5.58 1.59
C GLU A 69 -11.03 6.81 1.85
N GLY A 70 -10.07 7.11 0.97
CA GLY A 70 -9.12 8.23 1.14
C GLY A 70 -8.11 8.01 2.26
N ARG A 71 -7.93 6.77 2.73
CA ARG A 71 -6.92 6.41 3.73
C ARG A 71 -5.55 6.26 3.07
N PRO A 72 -4.47 6.66 3.76
CA PRO A 72 -3.13 6.51 3.22
C PRO A 72 -2.72 5.03 3.17
N VAL A 73 -2.63 4.48 1.95
CA VAL A 73 -2.21 3.10 1.65
C VAL A 73 -0.80 2.78 2.20
N ILE A 74 0.05 3.80 2.40
CA ILE A 74 1.39 3.67 3.00
C ILE A 74 1.37 4.22 4.43
N SER A 75 0.73 3.49 5.35
CA SER A 75 0.42 3.99 6.71
C SER A 75 1.54 3.94 7.75
N LYS A 76 2.81 3.68 7.39
CA LYS A 76 3.89 3.61 8.40
C LYS A 76 4.80 4.85 8.47
N LYS A 77 4.63 5.82 7.58
CA LYS A 77 5.43 7.05 7.60
C LYS A 77 4.65 8.14 8.31
N PHE A 78 5.30 8.86 9.21
CA PHE A 78 4.69 9.96 9.96
C PHE A 78 4.13 11.04 9.02
N ARG A 79 4.89 11.44 7.99
CA ARG A 79 4.52 12.53 7.08
C ARG A 79 3.17 12.33 6.36
N PRO A 80 2.91 11.22 5.63
CA PRO A 80 1.59 10.99 5.04
C PRO A 80 0.44 10.95 6.05
N VAL A 81 0.70 10.45 7.27
CA VAL A 81 -0.31 10.43 8.34
C VAL A 81 -0.59 11.85 8.82
N ALA A 82 0.44 12.67 9.03
CA ALA A 82 0.32 14.06 9.43
C ALA A 82 -0.41 14.90 8.38
N GLU A 83 -0.15 14.68 7.09
CA GLU A 83 -0.84 15.37 5.98
C GLU A 83 -2.36 15.07 5.98
N VAL A 84 -2.76 13.82 6.21
CA VAL A 84 -4.18 13.43 6.33
C VAL A 84 -4.83 14.05 7.57
N VAL A 85 -4.13 14.08 8.70
CA VAL A 85 -4.61 14.70 9.94
C VAL A 85 -4.75 16.21 9.78
N LEU A 86 -3.79 16.89 9.15
CA LEU A 86 -3.85 18.32 8.85
C LEU A 86 -5.06 18.65 7.97
N HIS A 87 -5.27 17.92 6.88
CA HIS A 87 -6.42 18.13 6.01
C HIS A 87 -7.75 17.96 6.76
N ARG A 88 -7.83 16.96 7.64
CA ARG A 88 -9.00 16.77 8.51
C ARG A 88 -9.21 17.94 9.47
N LEU A 89 -8.16 18.41 10.15
CA LEU A 89 -8.26 19.55 11.07
C LEU A 89 -8.66 20.84 10.34
N GLN A 90 -8.12 21.08 9.14
CA GLN A 90 -8.52 22.20 8.29
C GLN A 90 -10.00 22.13 7.89
N ALA A 91 -10.49 20.93 7.54
CA ALA A 91 -11.91 20.73 7.23
C ALA A 91 -12.81 20.95 8.47
N GLU A 92 -12.40 20.49 9.65
CA GLU A 92 -13.12 20.73 10.91
C GLU A 92 -13.14 22.22 11.30
N ILE A 93 -12.06 22.95 11.04
CA ILE A 93 -11.98 24.41 11.27
C ILE A 93 -12.91 25.14 10.29
N ALA A 94 -12.91 24.76 9.02
CA ALA A 94 -13.79 25.33 8.01
C ALA A 94 -15.28 25.06 8.30
N ALA A 95 -15.59 23.91 8.90
CA ALA A 95 -16.94 23.53 9.33
C ALA A 95 -17.34 24.09 10.72
N GLU A 96 -16.51 24.95 11.33
CA GLU A 96 -16.70 25.54 12.67
C GLU A 96 -16.95 24.56 13.82
N THR A 97 -16.77 23.26 13.59
CA THR A 97 -16.96 22.19 14.58
C THR A 97 -15.65 21.85 15.30
N ALA A 98 -14.54 22.48 14.91
CA ALA A 98 -13.22 22.22 15.48
C ALA A 98 -13.12 22.69 16.94
N LYS A 99 -12.35 21.92 17.72
CA LYS A 99 -11.89 22.35 19.04
C LYS A 99 -10.97 23.56 18.91
N PRO A 100 -10.96 24.50 19.88
CA PRO A 100 -10.07 25.66 19.84
C PRO A 100 -8.59 25.29 19.65
N SER A 101 -8.14 24.20 20.28
CA SER A 101 -6.77 23.70 20.18
C SER A 101 -6.38 23.17 18.79
N ALA A 102 -7.34 22.90 17.89
CA ALA A 102 -7.04 22.44 16.54
C ALA A 102 -6.28 23.50 15.72
N ARG A 103 -6.50 24.79 16.03
CA ARG A 103 -5.84 25.91 15.33
C ARG A 103 -4.33 25.95 15.59
N ASP A 104 -3.88 25.49 16.75
CA ASP A 104 -2.46 25.47 17.12
C ASP A 104 -1.66 24.44 16.29
N TYR A 105 -2.33 23.42 15.76
CA TYR A 105 -1.70 22.36 14.96
C TYR A 105 -1.70 22.65 13.45
N VAL A 106 -2.34 23.74 13.01
CA VAL A 106 -2.45 24.15 11.60
C VAL A 106 -1.60 25.42 11.31
N SER A 107 -1.09 26.09 12.36
CA SER A 107 -0.22 27.27 12.26
C SER A 107 1.20 26.97 11.78
#